data_AF-A0A6L3ZZC4-F1
#
_entry.id   AF-A0A6L3ZZC4-F1
#
_cell.length_a   1.000
_cell.length_b   1.000
_cell.length_c   1.000
_cell.angle_alpha   90.00
_cell.angle_beta   90.00
_cell.angle_gamma   90.00
#
_symmetry.space_group_name_H-M   'P 1'
#
loop_
_entity.id
_entity.type
_entity.pdbx_description
1 polymer ?
#
loop_
_entity_poly.entity_id
_entity_poly.type
_entity_poly.pdbx_seq_one_letter_code
_entity_poly.pdbx_strand_id
1 'polypeptide(L)' 'MNPPSTSPFNVNAPHALSADEALDRLQSQPGGLTAAEAARRLAAVGPNRLPAPPREGPLKRFFK' A
#
# COMPACT_ATOMS: atom_id res chain seq x y z
N MET A 1 16.16 -4.27 7.03
CA MET A 1 15.68 -3.58 5.82
C MET A 1 14.33 -4.18 5.49
N ASN A 2 13.23 -3.43 5.58
CA ASN A 2 11.92 -3.97 5.20
C ASN A 2 11.93 -4.25 3.68
N PRO A 3 11.42 -5.39 3.21
CA PRO A 3 11.34 -5.66 1.78
C PRO A 3 10.47 -4.59 1.11
N PRO A 4 10.77 -4.21 -0.14
CA PRO A 4 9.90 -3.29 -0.88
C PRO A 4 8.51 -3.93 -1.03
N SER A 5 7.47 -3.21 -0.61
CA SER A 5 6.08 -3.62 -0.80
C SER A 5 5.82 -3.82 -2.29
N THR A 6 5.73 -5.08 -2.72
CA THR A 6 5.48 -5.42 -4.13
C THR A 6 3.98 -5.31 -4.38
N SER A 7 3.51 -4.07 -4.55
CA SER A 7 2.14 -3.79 -5.00
C SER A 7 2.09 -3.87 -6.53
N PRO A 8 1.03 -4.44 -7.13
CA PRO A 8 0.82 -4.38 -8.57
C PRO A 8 0.61 -2.95 -9.10
N PHE A 9 0.40 -1.97 -8.21
CA PHE A 9 0.20 -0.55 -8.54
C PHE A 9 1.42 0.31 -8.17
N ASN A 10 2.63 -0.26 -8.14
CA ASN A 10 3.82 0.48 -7.75
C ASN A 10 4.35 1.34 -8.92
N VAL A 11 4.33 2.66 -8.76
CA VAL A 11 4.90 3.62 -9.73
C VAL A 11 6.23 4.14 -9.18
N ASN A 12 7.30 4.03 -9.98
CA ASN A 12 8.61 4.59 -9.63
C ASN A 12 8.60 6.11 -9.76
N ALA A 13 9.15 6.81 -8.74
CA ALA A 13 9.28 8.26 -8.68
C ALA A 13 8.01 9.03 -9.12
N PRO A 14 6.83 8.76 -8.53
CA PRO A 14 5.57 9.35 -8.99
C PRO A 14 5.53 10.87 -8.86
N HIS A 15 6.34 11.45 -7.97
CA HIS A 15 6.49 12.89 -7.77
C HIS A 15 7.24 13.60 -8.92
N ALA A 16 7.90 12.85 -9.80
CA ALA A 16 8.64 13.37 -10.94
C ALA A 16 7.87 13.21 -12.27
N LEU A 17 6.65 12.68 -12.22
CA LEU A 17 5.80 12.48 -13.39
C LEU A 17 4.76 13.59 -13.52
N SER A 18 4.27 13.81 -14.74
CA SER A 18 3.02 14.54 -14.93
C SER A 18 1.84 13.76 -14.33
N ALA A 19 0.73 14.47 -14.08
CA ALA A 19 -0.49 13.85 -13.55
C ALA A 19 -1.02 12.75 -14.47
N ASP A 20 -1.01 12.97 -15.79
CA ASP A 20 -1.52 12.01 -16.78
C ASP A 20 -0.64 10.75 -16.82
N GLU A 21 0.69 10.90 -16.82
CA GLU A 21 1.61 9.75 -16.76
C GLU A 21 1.45 8.94 -15.48
N ALA A 22 1.21 9.61 -14.34
CA ALA A 22 0.97 8.92 -13.08
C ALA A 22 -0.36 8.14 -13.12
N LEU A 23 -1.42 8.73 -13.66
CA LEU A 23 -2.73 8.08 -13.82
C LEU A 23 -2.67 6.87 -14.75
N ASP A 24 -2.00 7.01 -15.89
CA ASP A 24 -1.82 5.91 -16.86
C ASP A 24 -1.06 4.73 -16.23
N ARG A 25 0.06 5.01 -15.55
CA ARG A 25 0.85 3.96 -14.86
C ARG A 25 0.08 3.30 -13.71
N LEU A 26 -0.77 4.05 -13.02
CA LEU A 26 -1.67 3.52 -11.98
C LEU A 26 -2.92 2.85 -12.54
N GLN A 27 -3.11 2.86 -13.86
CA GLN A 27 -4.34 2.42 -14.53
C GLN A 27 -5.58 3.04 -13.88
N SER A 28 -5.52 4.35 -13.64
CA SER A 28 -6.56 5.13 -12.98
C SER A 28 -7.07 6.23 -13.92
N GLN A 29 -8.12 6.93 -13.51
CA GLN A 29 -8.68 8.04 -14.28
C GLN A 29 -8.76 9.30 -13.42
N PRO A 30 -8.82 10.50 -14.03
CA PRO A 30 -8.96 11.75 -13.29
C PRO A 30 -10.21 11.81 -12.40
N GLY A 31 -11.29 11.11 -12.80
CA GLY A 31 -12.52 10.98 -12.01
C GLY A 31 -12.43 10.00 -10.84
N GLY A 32 -11.27 9.37 -10.61
CA GLY A 32 -11.05 8.39 -9.56
C GLY A 32 -11.41 6.95 -9.96
N LEU A 33 -11.53 6.09 -8.96
CA LEU A 33 -11.87 4.67 -9.13
C LEU A 33 -13.36 4.43 -8.91
N THR A 34 -13.91 3.46 -9.62
CA THR A 34 -15.23 2.92 -9.29
C THR A 34 -15.17 2.16 -7.96
N ALA A 35 -16.31 2.01 -7.29
CA ALA A 35 -16.37 1.25 -6.04
C ALA A 35 -15.91 -0.21 -6.21
N ALA A 36 -16.26 -0.85 -7.33
CA ALA A 36 -15.85 -2.22 -7.65
C ALA A 36 -14.32 -2.31 -7.82
N GLU A 37 -13.72 -1.35 -8.53
CA GLU A 37 -12.27 -1.31 -8.72
C GLU A 37 -11.54 -1.03 -7.41
N ALA A 38 -12.01 -0.08 -6.61
CA ALA A 38 -11.46 0.21 -5.29
C ALA A 38 -11.48 -1.03 -4.37
N ALA A 39 -12.58 -1.78 -4.35
CA ALA A 39 -12.70 -3.02 -3.59
C ALA A 39 -11.71 -4.09 -4.07
N ARG A 40 -11.57 -4.26 -5.39
CA ARG A 40 -10.59 -5.19 -5.99
C ARG A 40 -9.17 -4.83 -5.58
N ARG A 41 -8.79 -3.55 -5.66
CA ARG A 41 -7.45 -3.10 -5.25
C ARG A 41 -7.23 -3.33 -3.76
N LEU A 42 -8.20 -2.98 -2.91
CA LEU A 42 -8.10 -3.18 -1.47
C LEU A 42 -7.87 -4.66 -1.10
N ALA A 43 -8.53 -5.59 -1.79
CA ALA A 43 -8.32 -7.02 -1.59
C ALA A 43 -6.90 -7.48 -2.02
N ALA A 44 -6.33 -6.86 -3.06
CA ALA A 44 -5.02 -7.21 -3.59
C ALA A 44 -3.84 -6.61 -2.79
N VAL A 45 -3.93 -5.33 -2.39
CA VAL A 45 -2.83 -4.63 -1.67
C VAL A 45 -2.99 -4.64 -0.16
N GLY A 46 -4.20 -4.90 0.32
CA GLY A 46 -4.53 -4.78 1.72
C GLY A 46 -4.82 -3.33 2.17
N PRO A 47 -5.14 -3.16 3.45
CA PRO A 47 -5.58 -1.91 4.02
C PRO A 47 -4.44 -0.89 4.15
N ASN A 48 -4.73 0.40 3.93
CA ASN A 48 -3.82 1.49 4.23
C ASN A 48 -3.75 1.74 5.75
N ARG A 49 -3.11 0.82 6.48
CA ARG A 49 -2.86 0.93 7.91
C ARG A 49 -1.54 0.26 8.25
N LEU A 50 -0.81 0.86 9.17
CA LEU A 50 0.43 0.25 9.66
C LEU A 50 0.12 -1.06 10.39
N PRO A 51 0.99 -2.08 10.26
CA PRO A 51 0.86 -3.29 11.06
C PRO A 51 0.97 -2.92 12.54
N ALA A 52 0.22 -3.64 13.38
CA ALA A 52 0.39 -3.50 14.82
C ALA A 52 1.83 -3.86 15.21
N PRO A 53 2.43 -3.16 16.19
CA PRO A 53 3.75 -3.54 16.67
C PRO A 53 3.72 -4.99 17.20
N PRO A 54 4.83 -5.73 17.08
CA PRO A 54 4.94 -7.05 17.68
C PRO A 54 4.67 -6.94 19.19
N ARG A 55 3.77 -7.79 19.71
CA ARG A 55 3.51 -7.82 21.16
C ARG A 55 4.70 -8.48 21.86
N GLU A 56 5.22 -7.83 22.90
CA GLU A 56 6.13 -8.48 23.82
C GLU A 56 5.35 -9.53 24.62
N GLY A 57 5.65 -10.81 24.38
CA GLY A 57 5.03 -11.91 25.10
C GLY A 57 5.36 -11.85 26.60
N PRO A 58 4.52 -12.46 27.47
CA PRO A 58 4.72 -12.44 28.92
C PRO A 58 6.12 -12.92 29.33
N LEU A 59 6.67 -13.94 28.67
CA LEU A 59 8.02 -14.44 28.94
C LEU A 59 9.11 -13.36 28.80
N LYS A 60 9.02 -12.49 27.77
CA LYS A 60 9.98 -11.38 27.60
C LYS A 60 9.84 -10.31 28.70
N ARG A 61 8.67 -10.16 29.30
CA ARG A 61 8.44 -9.21 30.40
C ARG A 61 8.89 -9.76 31.75
N PHE A 62 8.78 -11.09 31.96
CA PHE A 62 9.19 -11.77 33.19
C PHE A 62 10.69 -12.03 33.29
N PHE A 63 11.39 -12.24 32.16
CA PHE A 63 12.84 -12.50 32.12
C PHE A 63 13.66 -11.30 31.61
N LYS A 64 13.08 -10.10 31.62
CA LYS A 64 13.83 -8.86 31.45
C LYS A 64 14.51 -8.49 32.76
#